data_AF-F4LTU4-F1
#
_entry.id   AF-F4LTU4-F1
#
_cell.length_a   1.000
_cell.length_b   1.000
_cell.length_c   1.000
_cell.angle_alpha   90.00
_cell.angle_beta   90.00
_cell.angle_gamma   90.00
#
_symmetry.space_group_name_H-M   'P 1'
#
loop_
_entity.id
_entity.type
_entity.pdbx_description
1 polymer ?
#
loop_
_entity_poly.entity_id
_entity_poly.type
_entity_poly.pdbx_seq_one_letter_code
_entity_poly.pdbx_strand_id
1 'polypeptide(L)'
;MDKINPDHYKTGGIETIDFIKAKLTGEQFKGYLAGNVIKYLSRFEHKAGEEDLQKARWYLNRLLLQRKRPIIYVCSPLRGDIDRNIHKAIGYCRYIYSRGGIPLAPHVIFTTFLDDAVPEERAAGIELGLEVLSMCDELWAFGEKISEGMSYEITRAKKLGIRMRRFNERCKPLEVVAGDARGD
;
A
#
# COMPACT_ATOMS: atom_id res chain seq x y z
N MET A 1 23.73 -25.51 -17.88
CA MET A 1 22.84 -25.75 -16.73
C MET A 1 22.84 -24.52 -15.86
N ASP A 2 21.67 -23.93 -15.63
CA ASP A 2 21.52 -22.78 -14.73
C ASP A 2 21.87 -23.24 -13.30
N LYS A 3 23.05 -22.82 -12.81
CA LYS A 3 23.52 -23.18 -11.46
C LYS A 3 22.80 -22.40 -10.35
N ILE A 4 22.06 -21.36 -10.74
CA ILE A 4 21.36 -20.46 -9.84
C ILE A 4 19.93 -20.99 -9.62
N ASN A 5 19.28 -21.53 -10.67
CA ASN A 5 17.98 -22.21 -10.62
C ASN A 5 17.99 -23.55 -11.39
N PRO A 6 18.58 -24.61 -10.83
CA PRO A 6 18.74 -25.88 -11.54
C PRO A 6 17.39 -26.60 -11.75
N ASP A 7 17.21 -27.19 -12.94
CA ASP A 7 15.91 -27.69 -13.42
C ASP A 7 15.27 -28.80 -12.58
N HIS A 8 16.02 -29.46 -11.69
CA HIS A 8 15.45 -30.45 -10.77
C HIS A 8 14.48 -29.83 -9.74
N TYR A 9 14.46 -28.50 -9.58
CA TYR A 9 13.45 -27.78 -8.79
C TYR A 9 12.12 -27.58 -9.52
N LYS A 10 12.02 -27.93 -10.81
CA LYS A 10 10.82 -27.85 -11.64
C LYS A 10 10.14 -29.21 -11.87
N THR A 11 10.68 -30.27 -11.28
CA THR A 11 10.13 -31.63 -11.40
C THR A 11 8.71 -31.65 -10.83
N GLY A 12 7.68 -31.69 -11.69
CA GLY A 12 6.27 -31.64 -11.30
C GLY A 12 5.51 -30.34 -11.64
N GLY A 13 6.11 -29.39 -12.36
CA GLY A 13 5.40 -28.22 -12.92
C GLY A 13 5.19 -27.03 -11.97
N ILE A 14 5.69 -27.12 -10.73
CA ILE A 14 5.66 -26.03 -9.74
C ILE A 14 7.09 -25.82 -9.22
N GLU A 15 7.58 -24.57 -9.19
CA GLU A 15 8.89 -24.29 -8.57
C GLU A 15 8.80 -24.53 -7.05
N THR A 16 9.81 -25.18 -6.47
CA THR A 16 9.86 -25.49 -5.03
C THR A 16 9.64 -24.26 -4.14
N ILE A 17 10.15 -23.09 -4.55
CA ILE A 17 9.99 -21.82 -3.82
C ILE A 17 8.52 -21.37 -3.75
N ASP A 18 7.73 -21.64 -4.79
CA ASP A 18 6.32 -21.26 -4.85
C ASP A 18 5.47 -22.18 -3.98
N PHE A 19 5.81 -23.47 -3.95
CA PHE A 19 5.22 -24.42 -2.99
C PHE A 19 5.52 -24.01 -1.54
N ILE A 20 6.78 -23.67 -1.23
CA ILE A 20 7.18 -23.17 0.10
C ILE A 20 6.38 -21.90 0.45
N LYS A 21 6.28 -20.94 -0.48
CA LYS A 21 5.52 -19.70 -0.27
C LYS A 21 4.05 -19.98 0.05
N ALA A 22 3.42 -20.94 -0.62
CA ALA A 22 2.03 -21.31 -0.40
C ALA A 22 1.78 -21.99 0.97
N LYS A 23 2.83 -22.56 1.59
CA LYS A 23 2.74 -23.26 2.88
C LYS A 23 3.14 -22.40 4.09
N LEU A 24 3.78 -21.27 3.88
CA LEU A 24 4.26 -20.37 4.94
C LEU A 24 3.40 -19.11 5.06
N THR A 25 3.30 -18.55 6.27
CA THR A 25 2.78 -17.19 6.42
C THR A 25 3.70 -16.19 5.74
N GLY A 26 3.20 -14.99 5.44
CA GLY A 26 4.01 -13.93 4.83
C GLY A 26 5.25 -13.57 5.67
N GLU A 27 5.15 -13.64 7.00
CA GLU A 27 6.28 -13.43 7.91
C GLU A 27 7.29 -14.58 7.85
N GLN A 28 6.81 -15.83 7.93
CA GLN A 28 7.67 -17.01 7.82
C GLN A 28 8.40 -17.07 6.47
N PHE A 29 7.71 -16.72 5.37
CA PHE A 29 8.34 -16.68 4.05
C PHE A 29 9.41 -15.58 3.95
N LYS A 30 9.16 -14.39 4.52
CA LYS A 30 10.19 -13.33 4.62
C LYS A 30 11.40 -13.82 5.43
N GLY A 31 11.17 -14.48 6.57
CA GLY A 31 12.22 -15.08 7.39
C GLY A 31 13.04 -16.13 6.63
N TYR A 32 12.36 -17.01 5.88
CA TYR A 32 13.01 -18.00 5.02
C TYR A 32 13.90 -17.35 3.95
N LEU A 33 13.41 -16.30 3.27
CA LEU A 33 14.21 -15.56 2.28
C LEU A 33 15.42 -14.89 2.94
N ALA A 34 15.22 -14.17 4.05
CA ALA A 34 16.29 -13.48 4.78
C ALA A 34 17.37 -14.45 5.30
N GLY A 35 16.96 -15.59 5.86
CA GLY A 35 17.88 -16.63 6.31
C GLY A 35 18.74 -17.19 5.17
N ASN A 36 18.17 -17.36 3.97
CA ASN A 36 18.94 -17.78 2.81
C ASN A 36 19.93 -16.72 2.35
N VAL A 37 19.57 -15.43 2.37
CA VAL A 37 20.52 -14.33 2.09
C VAL A 37 21.71 -14.41 3.03
N ILE A 38 21.46 -14.49 4.36
CA ILE A 38 22.50 -14.60 5.39
C ILE A 38 23.37 -15.84 5.15
N LYS A 39 22.75 -17.00 4.90
CA LYS A 39 23.44 -18.27 4.65
C LYS A 39 24.41 -18.19 3.47
N TYR A 40 24.03 -17.53 2.38
CA TYR A 40 24.90 -17.44 1.20
C TYR A 40 25.98 -16.36 1.36
N LEU A 41 25.65 -15.23 2.00
CA LEU A 41 26.64 -14.21 2.36
C LEU A 41 27.64 -14.67 3.43
N SER A 42 27.32 -15.67 4.26
CA SER A 42 28.29 -16.20 5.21
C SER A 42 29.25 -17.19 4.57
N ARG A 43 28.89 -17.81 3.43
CA ARG A 43 29.65 -18.90 2.79
C ARG A 43 30.53 -18.49 1.62
N PHE A 44 30.29 -17.31 1.03
CA PHE A 44 30.87 -16.99 -0.29
C PHE A 44 32.40 -17.05 -0.29
N GLU A 45 33.07 -16.54 0.75
CA GLU A 45 34.55 -16.52 0.82
C GLU A 45 35.17 -17.93 0.89
N HIS A 46 34.44 -18.92 1.41
CA HIS A 46 35.01 -20.22 1.77
C HIS A 46 34.31 -21.45 1.17
N LYS A 47 33.31 -21.26 0.28
CA LYS A 47 32.60 -22.39 -0.34
C LYS A 47 32.38 -22.27 -1.85
N ALA A 48 31.59 -21.29 -2.30
CA ALA A 48 31.20 -21.21 -3.71
C ALA A 48 31.43 -19.83 -4.35
N GLY A 49 32.14 -18.91 -3.68
CA GLY A 49 32.54 -17.63 -4.25
C GLY A 49 31.36 -16.84 -4.80
N GLU A 50 31.50 -16.38 -6.04
CA GLU A 50 30.50 -15.59 -6.75
C GLU A 50 29.14 -16.28 -6.88
N GLU A 51 29.09 -17.62 -6.97
CA GLU A 51 27.82 -18.35 -7.08
C GLU A 51 26.94 -18.17 -5.83
N ASP A 52 27.54 -18.16 -4.64
CA ASP A 52 26.81 -17.87 -3.40
C ASP A 52 26.36 -16.39 -3.37
N LEU A 53 27.15 -15.45 -3.89
CA LEU A 53 26.72 -14.04 -4.03
C LEU A 53 25.51 -13.89 -4.97
N GLN A 54 25.50 -14.61 -6.10
CA GLN A 54 24.38 -14.61 -7.03
C GLN A 54 23.12 -15.22 -6.40
N LYS A 55 23.24 -16.30 -5.62
CA LYS A 55 22.13 -16.86 -4.84
C LYS A 55 21.64 -15.89 -3.77
N ALA A 56 22.53 -15.24 -3.03
CA ALA A 56 22.16 -14.20 -2.07
C ALA A 56 21.34 -13.10 -2.74
N ARG A 57 21.77 -12.60 -3.91
CA ARG A 57 21.05 -11.61 -4.71
C ARG A 57 19.67 -12.10 -5.14
N TRP A 58 19.55 -13.37 -5.55
CA TRP A 58 18.27 -13.97 -5.95
C TRP A 58 17.25 -13.96 -4.80
N TYR A 59 17.65 -14.41 -3.61
CA TYR A 59 16.78 -14.40 -2.42
C TYR A 59 16.46 -12.97 -1.96
N LEU A 60 17.44 -12.06 -2.02
CA LEU A 60 17.25 -10.65 -1.67
C LEU A 60 16.25 -9.98 -2.60
N ASN A 61 16.34 -10.18 -3.91
CA ASN A 61 15.38 -9.64 -4.87
C ASN A 61 13.96 -10.13 -4.59
N ARG A 62 13.78 -11.43 -4.32
CA ARG A 62 12.46 -11.97 -3.94
C ARG A 62 11.95 -11.39 -2.61
N LEU A 63 12.83 -11.13 -1.65
CA LEU A 63 12.49 -10.49 -0.38
C LEU A 63 12.05 -9.03 -0.60
N LEU A 64 12.74 -8.29 -1.47
CA LEU A 64 12.36 -6.94 -1.87
C LEU A 64 11.01 -6.93 -2.58
N LEU A 65 10.72 -7.92 -3.42
CA LEU A 65 9.42 -8.10 -4.06
C LEU A 65 8.29 -8.48 -3.08
N GLN A 66 8.62 -8.99 -1.87
CA GLN A 66 7.60 -9.20 -0.82
C GLN A 66 7.15 -7.89 -0.15
N ARG A 67 7.81 -6.74 -0.39
CA ARG A 67 7.32 -5.44 0.07
C ARG A 67 6.11 -5.01 -0.79
N LYS A 68 4.92 -5.47 -0.40
CA LYS A 68 3.67 -4.84 -0.86
C LYS A 68 3.71 -3.38 -0.39
N ARG A 69 3.65 -2.43 -1.34
CA ARG A 69 3.45 -1.02 -1.01
C ARG A 69 2.02 -0.86 -0.50
N PRO A 70 1.78 -0.13 0.60
CA PRO A 70 0.42 0.09 1.07
C PRO A 70 -0.36 0.89 0.04
N ILE A 71 -1.58 0.45 -0.28
CA ILE A 71 -2.55 1.23 -1.02
C ILE A 71 -3.15 2.24 -0.04
N ILE A 72 -3.01 3.52 -0.37
CA ILE A 72 -3.38 4.62 0.51
C ILE A 72 -4.49 5.41 -0.17
N TYR A 73 -5.65 5.42 0.46
CA TYR A 73 -6.79 6.21 0.06
C TYR A 73 -6.54 7.69 0.36
N VAL A 74 -6.68 8.56 -0.63
CA VAL A 74 -6.57 10.01 -0.52
C VAL A 74 -7.93 10.59 -0.23
N CYS A 75 -8.11 11.02 1.02
CA CYS A 75 -9.29 11.72 1.50
C CYS A 75 -8.97 13.22 1.51
N SER A 76 -9.62 14.01 0.66
CA SER A 76 -9.42 15.47 0.61
C SER A 76 -10.68 16.18 0.14
N PRO A 77 -10.85 17.49 0.43
CA PRO A 77 -11.97 18.25 -0.08
C PRO A 77 -11.98 18.26 -1.61
N LEU A 78 -13.17 18.07 -2.19
CA LEU A 78 -13.41 18.22 -3.64
C LEU A 78 -14.20 19.50 -3.96
N ARG A 79 -15.26 19.77 -3.19
CA ARG A 79 -16.20 20.90 -3.42
C ARG A 79 -15.57 22.28 -3.24
N GLY A 80 -16.23 23.28 -3.81
CA GLY A 80 -15.75 24.67 -3.87
C GLY A 80 -15.02 24.88 -5.18
N ASP A 81 -13.72 25.16 -5.11
CA ASP A 81 -12.85 25.27 -6.28
C ASP A 81 -12.40 23.88 -6.72
N ILE A 82 -13.24 23.20 -7.52
CA ILE A 82 -13.05 21.81 -7.95
C ILE A 82 -11.70 21.63 -8.66
N ASP A 83 -11.38 22.49 -9.62
CA ASP A 83 -10.13 22.41 -10.37
C ASP A 83 -8.93 22.51 -9.45
N ARG A 84 -8.91 23.49 -8.54
CA ARG A 84 -7.83 23.64 -7.56
C ARG A 84 -7.72 22.45 -6.61
N ASN A 85 -8.85 21.89 -6.19
CA ASN A 85 -8.89 20.74 -5.29
C ASN A 85 -8.39 19.45 -5.98
N ILE A 86 -8.71 19.26 -7.26
CA ILE A 86 -8.14 18.17 -8.07
C ILE A 86 -6.62 18.33 -8.19
N HIS A 87 -6.12 19.53 -8.46
CA HIS A 87 -4.68 19.79 -8.50
C HIS A 87 -3.99 19.51 -7.15
N LYS A 88 -4.63 19.89 -6.04
CA LYS A 88 -4.16 19.54 -4.68
C LYS A 88 -4.11 18.03 -4.47
N ALA A 89 -5.19 17.31 -4.82
CA ALA A 89 -5.28 15.86 -4.70
C ALA A 89 -4.17 15.14 -5.49
N ILE A 90 -3.87 15.59 -6.71
CA ILE A 90 -2.72 15.09 -7.50
C ILE A 90 -1.39 15.32 -6.77
N GLY A 91 -1.22 16.49 -6.13
CA GLY A 91 -0.07 16.78 -5.26
C GLY A 91 0.04 15.81 -4.08
N TYR A 92 -1.07 15.50 -3.42
CA TYR A 92 -1.14 14.51 -2.34
C TYR A 92 -0.79 13.11 -2.82
N CYS A 93 -1.26 12.71 -4.00
CA CYS A 93 -0.87 11.46 -4.64
C CYS A 93 0.66 11.39 -4.83
N ARG A 94 1.27 12.47 -5.34
CA ARG A 94 2.73 12.54 -5.50
C ARG A 94 3.48 12.45 -4.16
N TYR A 95 2.94 13.05 -3.11
CA TYR A 95 3.50 12.94 -1.76
C TYR A 95 3.45 11.51 -1.21
N ILE A 96 2.31 10.82 -1.35
CA ILE A 96 2.18 9.41 -0.94
C ILE A 96 3.15 8.50 -1.71
N TYR A 97 3.25 8.71 -3.03
CA TYR A 97 4.18 7.98 -3.88
C TYR A 97 5.63 8.13 -3.40
N SER A 98 6.07 9.36 -3.06
CA SER A 98 7.44 9.60 -2.59
C SER A 98 7.72 8.97 -1.22
N ARG A 99 6.67 8.67 -0.43
CA ARG A 99 6.75 7.89 0.82
C ARG A 99 6.67 6.37 0.61
N GLY A 100 6.59 5.91 -0.63
CA GLY A 100 6.57 4.50 -0.99
C GLY A 100 5.20 3.83 -0.92
N GLY A 101 4.11 4.61 -0.84
CA GLY A 101 2.75 4.12 -0.97
C GLY A 101 2.25 4.10 -2.42
N ILE A 102 1.10 3.47 -2.63
CA ILE A 102 0.32 3.54 -3.88
C ILE A 102 -0.88 4.46 -3.59
N PRO A 103 -0.91 5.69 -4.13
CA PRO A 103 -2.03 6.60 -3.88
C PRO A 103 -3.26 6.21 -4.70
N LEU A 104 -4.44 6.37 -4.09
CA LEU A 104 -5.72 6.23 -4.76
C LEU A 104 -6.62 7.41 -4.36
N ALA A 105 -6.96 8.28 -5.31
CA ALA A 105 -7.84 9.43 -5.11
C ALA A 105 -9.12 9.29 -5.94
N PRO A 106 -10.11 8.50 -5.50
CA PRO A 106 -11.27 8.17 -6.34
C PRO A 106 -12.06 9.40 -6.75
N HIS A 107 -12.19 10.40 -5.88
CA HIS A 107 -12.88 11.65 -6.16
C HIS A 107 -12.28 12.47 -7.32
N VAL A 108 -11.04 12.21 -7.74
CA VAL A 108 -10.46 12.82 -8.95
C VAL A 108 -10.91 12.09 -10.22
N ILE A 109 -11.15 10.78 -10.12
CA ILE A 109 -11.56 9.93 -11.25
C ILE A 109 -13.09 9.99 -11.39
N PHE A 110 -13.82 9.94 -10.29
CA PHE A 110 -15.28 9.88 -10.28
C PHE A 110 -15.90 11.13 -10.88
N THR A 111 -15.29 12.30 -10.66
CA THR A 111 -15.75 13.56 -11.27
C THR A 111 -15.63 13.59 -12.79
N THR A 112 -14.94 12.63 -13.42
CA THR A 112 -14.90 12.56 -14.89
C THR A 112 -16.11 11.81 -15.47
N PHE A 113 -16.92 11.14 -14.65
CA PHE A 113 -18.09 10.38 -15.10
C PHE A 113 -19.33 10.48 -14.18
N LEU A 114 -19.23 11.17 -13.04
CA LEU A 114 -20.32 11.51 -12.13
C LEU A 114 -20.32 13.01 -11.87
N ASP A 115 -21.50 13.61 -11.86
CA ASP A 115 -21.75 15.01 -11.52
C ASP A 115 -22.15 15.16 -10.04
N ASP A 116 -21.28 15.78 -9.24
CA ASP A 116 -21.52 16.01 -7.81
C ASP A 116 -22.65 17.03 -7.54
N ALA A 117 -23.11 17.75 -8.55
CA ALA A 117 -24.29 18.62 -8.49
C ALA A 117 -25.61 17.82 -8.57
N VAL A 118 -25.59 16.61 -9.12
CA VAL A 118 -26.75 15.70 -9.19
C VAL A 118 -26.76 14.84 -7.91
N PRO A 119 -27.79 14.96 -7.04
CA PRO A 119 -27.82 14.27 -5.75
C PRO A 119 -27.66 12.75 -5.85
N GLU A 120 -28.27 12.12 -6.85
CA GLU A 120 -28.22 10.68 -7.09
C GLU A 120 -26.80 10.22 -7.49
N GLU A 121 -26.15 10.94 -8.41
CA GLU A 121 -24.79 10.64 -8.85
C GLU A 121 -23.77 10.90 -7.74
N ARG A 122 -23.99 11.95 -6.94
CA ARG A 122 -23.21 12.21 -5.72
C ARG A 122 -23.31 11.04 -4.74
N ALA A 123 -24.51 10.52 -4.49
CA ALA A 123 -24.70 9.38 -3.60
C ALA A 123 -23.96 8.13 -4.11
N ALA A 124 -24.06 7.86 -5.42
CA ALA A 124 -23.32 6.78 -6.07
C ALA A 124 -21.80 6.96 -5.97
N GLY A 125 -21.29 8.17 -6.15
CA GLY A 125 -19.87 8.48 -6.01
C GLY A 125 -19.34 8.25 -4.60
N ILE A 126 -20.13 8.60 -3.57
CA ILE A 126 -19.81 8.30 -2.18
C ILE A 126 -19.77 6.79 -1.96
N GLU A 127 -20.79 6.06 -2.38
CA GLU A 127 -20.89 4.60 -2.23
C GLU A 127 -19.69 3.87 -2.86
N LEU A 128 -19.39 4.16 -4.13
CA LEU A 128 -18.23 3.62 -4.84
C LEU A 128 -16.92 3.97 -4.10
N GLY A 129 -16.80 5.18 -3.55
CA GLY A 129 -15.64 5.61 -2.79
C GLY A 129 -15.44 4.77 -1.53
N LEU A 130 -16.53 4.46 -0.82
CA LEU A 130 -16.50 3.62 0.38
C LEU A 130 -16.17 2.15 0.08
N GLU A 131 -16.60 1.62 -1.07
CA GLU A 131 -16.20 0.29 -1.53
C GLU A 131 -14.71 0.24 -1.86
N VAL A 132 -14.21 1.22 -2.62
CA VAL A 132 -12.79 1.36 -2.94
C VAL A 132 -11.94 1.51 -1.69
N LEU A 133 -12.41 2.29 -0.71
CA LEU A 133 -11.75 2.45 0.58
C LEU A 133 -11.58 1.11 1.31
N SER A 134 -12.54 0.20 1.21
CA SER A 134 -12.46 -1.11 1.88
C SER A 134 -11.33 -2.01 1.37
N MET A 135 -10.81 -1.72 0.17
CA MET A 135 -9.67 -2.41 -0.42
C MET A 135 -8.31 -1.77 -0.07
N CYS A 136 -8.30 -0.62 0.62
CA CYS A 136 -7.08 0.14 0.93
C CYS A 136 -6.47 -0.27 2.27
N ASP A 137 -5.14 -0.13 2.40
CA ASP A 137 -4.39 -0.46 3.61
C ASP A 137 -4.37 0.70 4.63
N GLU A 138 -4.42 1.95 4.16
CA GLU A 138 -4.50 3.16 4.99
C GLU A 138 -5.40 4.23 4.34
N LEU A 139 -5.93 5.16 5.14
CA LEU A 139 -6.58 6.40 4.68
C LEU A 139 -5.77 7.60 5.14
N TRP A 140 -5.35 8.46 4.21
CA TRP A 140 -4.65 9.71 4.52
C TRP A 140 -5.57 10.87 4.19
N ALA A 141 -5.97 11.60 5.24
CA ALA A 141 -6.86 12.76 5.13
C ALA A 141 -6.04 14.06 5.09
N PHE A 142 -6.25 14.86 4.05
CA PHE A 142 -5.54 16.10 3.78
C PHE A 142 -6.46 17.32 3.88
N GLY A 143 -5.93 18.40 4.44
CA GLY A 143 -6.61 19.69 4.56
C GLY A 143 -6.82 20.10 6.02
N GLU A 144 -7.05 21.41 6.22
CA GLU A 144 -7.27 21.98 7.55
C GLU A 144 -8.65 21.63 8.12
N LYS A 145 -9.63 21.41 7.25
CA LYS A 145 -11.03 21.13 7.63
C LYS A 145 -11.48 19.80 7.06
N ILE A 146 -12.40 19.15 7.78
CA ILE A 146 -13.11 17.98 7.28
C ILE A 146 -14.40 18.42 6.62
N SER A 147 -14.54 18.08 5.34
CA SER A 147 -15.81 18.21 4.64
C SER A 147 -16.75 17.06 4.99
N GLU A 148 -18.03 17.23 4.67
CA GLU A 148 -19.05 16.19 4.84
C GLU A 148 -18.65 14.86 4.17
N GLY A 149 -18.18 14.91 2.92
CA GLY A 149 -17.71 13.73 2.17
C GLY A 149 -16.56 13.01 2.88
N MET A 150 -15.58 13.77 3.36
CA MET A 150 -14.46 13.22 4.12
C MET A 150 -14.92 12.58 5.44
N SER A 151 -15.93 13.13 6.11
CA SER A 151 -16.48 12.53 7.34
C SER A 151 -17.04 11.12 7.10
N TYR A 152 -17.71 10.88 5.97
CA TYR A 152 -18.20 9.55 5.62
C TYR A 152 -17.06 8.55 5.42
N GLU A 153 -16.04 8.93 4.66
CA GLU A 153 -14.85 8.11 4.42
C GLU A 153 -14.09 7.80 5.72
N ILE A 154 -13.87 8.81 6.56
CA ILE A 154 -13.20 8.66 7.86
C ILE A 154 -14.00 7.75 8.79
N THR A 155 -15.32 7.92 8.84
CA THR A 155 -16.20 7.08 9.66
C THR A 155 -16.17 5.63 9.19
N ARG A 156 -16.17 5.41 7.87
CA ARG A 156 -16.05 4.07 7.29
C ARG A 156 -14.68 3.45 7.59
N ALA A 157 -13.59 4.19 7.44
CA ALA A 157 -12.24 3.74 7.75
C ALA A 157 -12.11 3.32 9.22
N LYS A 158 -12.67 4.11 10.15
CA LYS A 158 -12.74 3.75 11.59
C LYS A 158 -13.46 2.42 11.80
N LYS A 159 -14.64 2.24 11.21
CA LYS A 159 -15.43 1.00 11.34
C LYS A 159 -14.71 -0.24 10.79
N LEU A 160 -13.89 -0.06 9.75
CA LEU A 160 -13.10 -1.13 9.14
C LEU A 160 -11.75 -1.37 9.81
N GLY A 161 -11.38 -0.59 10.82
CA GLY A 161 -10.05 -0.67 11.45
C GLY A 161 -8.90 -0.24 10.52
N ILE A 162 -9.19 0.53 9.46
CA ILE A 162 -8.18 1.04 8.54
C ILE A 162 -7.35 2.11 9.26
N ARG A 163 -6.03 2.01 9.16
CA ARG A 163 -5.12 2.98 9.78
C ARG A 163 -5.28 4.34 9.10
N MET A 164 -5.40 5.40 9.89
CA MET A 164 -5.63 6.74 9.37
C MET A 164 -4.50 7.70 9.75
N ARG A 165 -4.21 8.67 8.88
CA ARG A 165 -3.28 9.77 9.14
C ARG A 165 -3.87 11.09 8.69
N ARG A 166 -3.49 12.17 9.37
CA ARG A 166 -3.96 13.54 9.08
C ARG A 166 -2.82 14.45 8.69
N PHE A 167 -3.05 15.24 7.66
CA PHE A 167 -2.11 16.21 7.12
C PHE A 167 -2.82 17.51 6.79
N ASN A 168 -2.11 18.63 6.87
CA ASN A 168 -2.60 19.88 6.30
C ASN A 168 -2.40 19.94 4.78
N GLU A 169 -2.78 21.06 4.16
CA GLU A 169 -2.65 21.27 2.71
C GLU A 169 -1.20 21.25 2.21
N ARG A 170 -0.23 21.43 3.11
CA ARG A 170 1.21 21.37 2.80
C ARG A 170 1.84 20.02 3.11
N CYS A 171 1.02 18.97 3.25
CA CYS A 171 1.45 17.60 3.59
C CYS A 171 2.23 17.49 4.92
N LYS A 172 2.11 18.49 5.80
CA LYS A 172 2.67 18.39 7.16
C LYS A 172 1.70 17.59 8.03
N PRO A 173 2.18 16.61 8.81
CA PRO A 173 1.32 15.89 9.75
C PRO A 173 0.63 16.88 10.69
N LEU A 174 -0.68 16.70 10.89
CA LEU A 174 -1.41 17.35 11.97
C LEU A 174 -1.33 16.41 13.18
N GLU A 175 -1.02 16.94 14.36
CA GLU A 175 -0.91 16.13 15.57
C GLU A 175 -2.20 15.34 15.80
N VAL A 176 -2.04 14.05 16.09
CA VAL A 176 -3.15 13.18 16.46
C VAL A 176 -3.55 13.56 17.87
N VAL A 177 -4.74 14.13 18.06
CA VAL A 177 -5.32 14.20 19.40
C VAL A 177 -5.52 12.76 19.86
N ALA A 178 -4.74 12.34 20.85
CA ALA A 178 -4.94 11.08 21.55
C ALA A 178 -6.36 11.09 22.13
N GLY A 179 -7.25 10.28 21.56
CA GLY A 179 -8.66 10.27 21.90
C GLY A 179 -9.34 9.07 21.27
N ASP A 180 -8.95 7.89 21.75
CA ASP A 180 -9.84 6.79 22.12
C ASP A 180 -8.95 5.71 22.72
N ALA A 181 -8.51 6.00 23.94
CA ALA A 181 -8.09 4.97 24.85
C ALA A 181 -9.24 3.95 24.96
N ARG A 182 -8.86 2.68 24.92
CA ARG A 182 -9.64 1.54 25.40
C ARG A 182 -10.66 1.97 26.45
N GLY A 183 -11.94 1.90 26.10
CA GLY A 183 -13.06 1.95 27.03
C GLY A 183 -13.60 0.54 27.17
N ASP A 184 -13.33 -0.03 28.35
CA ASP A 184 -13.97 -1.12 29.09
C ASP A 184 -14.35 -2.42 28.36
#